data_AF-A0A5C4VIH4-F1
#
_entry.id   AF-A0A5C4VIH4-F1
#
_cell.length_a   1.000
_cell.length_b   1.000
_cell.length_c   1.000
_cell.angle_alpha   90.00
_cell.angle_beta   90.00
_cell.angle_gamma   90.00
#
_symmetry.space_group_name_H-M   'P 1'
#
loop_
_entity.id
_entity.type
_entity.pdbx_description
1 polymer ?
#
loop_
_entity_poly.entity_id
_entity_poly.type
_entity_poly.pdbx_seq_one_letter_code
_entity_poly.pdbx_strand_id
1 'polypeptide(L)' 'MLRAPIESTQYTSFRFTTHLLAAGIDASIGTVGDALDNALMESQIGLYKTELIKPRGPWRSLAEVELATAE' A
#
# COMPACT_ATOMS: atom_id res chain seq x y z
N MET A 1 4.96 -4.95 17.80
CA MET A 1 5.31 -5.53 16.47
C MET A 1 4.20 -5.15 15.51
N LEU A 2 4.53 -4.41 14.45
CA LEU A 2 3.59 -4.14 13.36
C LEU A 2 3.34 -5.48 12.65
N ARG A 3 2.07 -5.90 12.55
CA ARG A 3 1.71 -7.07 11.74
C ARG A 3 2.11 -6.79 10.29
N ALA A 4 2.72 -7.78 9.63
CA ALA A 4 3.01 -7.71 8.21
C ALA A 4 1.71 -7.41 7.43
N PRO A 5 1.73 -6.47 6.46
CA PRO A 5 0.64 -6.34 5.53
C PRO A 5 0.56 -7.59 4.66
N ILE A 6 -0.66 -8.08 4.49
CA ILE A 6 -1.24 -8.87 3.39
C ILE A 6 -0.22 -9.44 2.37
N GLU A 7 -0.14 -10.77 2.32
CA GLU A 7 0.36 -11.63 1.24
C GLU A 7 1.48 -11.09 0.32
N SER A 8 2.74 -11.25 0.74
CA SER A 8 3.93 -11.06 -0.11
C SER A 8 3.94 -11.95 -1.37
N THR A 9 3.15 -13.02 -1.38
CA THR A 9 2.92 -13.93 -2.51
C THR A 9 2.22 -13.25 -3.69
N GLN A 10 1.46 -12.18 -3.46
CA GLN A 10 0.77 -11.47 -4.54
C GLN A 10 1.77 -10.82 -5.52
N TYR A 11 2.79 -10.16 -4.98
CA TYR A 11 3.83 -9.47 -5.76
C TYR A 11 4.75 -10.44 -6.50
N THR A 12 4.77 -11.72 -6.10
CA THR A 12 5.56 -12.77 -6.77
C THR A 12 4.71 -13.71 -7.63
N SER A 13 3.40 -13.41 -7.80
CA SER A 13 2.49 -14.26 -8.55
C SER A 13 2.70 -14.17 -10.07
N PHE A 14 2.48 -15.29 -10.77
CA PHE A 14 2.59 -15.35 -12.24
C PHE A 14 1.70 -14.32 -12.95
N ARG A 15 0.48 -14.11 -12.43
CA ARG A 15 -0.45 -13.12 -13.00
C ARG A 15 0.11 -11.70 -12.88
N PHE A 16 0.69 -11.35 -11.74
CA PHE A 16 1.29 -10.02 -11.54
C PHE A 16 2.44 -9.79 -12.51
N THR A 17 3.40 -10.72 -12.62
CA THR A 17 4.51 -10.62 -13.59
C THR A 17 4.02 -10.53 -15.03
N THR A 18 3.01 -11.31 -15.40
CA THR A 18 2.43 -11.27 -16.76
C THR A 18 1.86 -9.88 -17.09
N HIS A 19 1.19 -9.24 -16.14
CA HIS A 19 0.67 -7.88 -16.32
C HIS A 19 1.77 -6.82 -16.43
N LEU A 20 2.83 -6.92 -15.61
CA LEU A 20 3.97 -6.00 -15.69
C LEU A 20 4.67 -6.09 -17.06
N LEU A 21 4.92 -7.32 -17.54
CA LEU A 21 5.49 -7.54 -18.86
C LEU A 21 4.60 -6.99 -19.98
N ALA A 22 3.28 -7.20 -19.90
CA ALA A 22 2.33 -6.66 -20.88
C ALA A 22 2.30 -5.11 -20.88
N ALA A 23 2.54 -4.49 -19.73
CA ALA A 23 2.61 -3.04 -19.58
C ALA A 23 4.01 -2.46 -19.88
N GLY A 24 5.02 -3.30 -20.14
CA GLY A 24 6.41 -2.87 -20.36
C GLY A 24 7.08 -2.32 -19.09
N ILE A 25 6.61 -2.73 -17.91
CA ILE A 25 7.11 -2.28 -16.62
C ILE A 25 8.10 -3.32 -16.09
N ASP A 26 9.30 -2.88 -15.73
CA ASP A 26 10.25 -3.74 -15.03
C ASP A 26 9.88 -3.86 -13.55
N ALA A 27 9.96 -5.08 -13.02
CA ALA A 27 9.55 -5.36 -11.66
C ALA A 27 10.72 -5.13 -10.70
N SER A 28 10.67 -4.05 -9.92
CA SER A 28 11.52 -3.92 -8.73
C SER A 28 10.69 -4.27 -7.49
N ILE A 29 10.92 -5.46 -6.95
CA ILE A 29 10.15 -6.01 -5.82
C ILE A 29 10.98 -5.95 -4.52
N GLY A 30 12.18 -5.35 -4.57
CA GLY A 30 13.12 -5.31 -3.47
C GLY A 30 13.71 -6.68 -3.11
N THR A 31 14.70 -6.70 -2.23
CA THR A 31 15.19 -7.93 -1.58
C THR A 31 14.63 -8.02 -0.17
N VAL A 32 14.59 -9.22 0.42
CA VAL A 32 14.12 -9.38 1.81
C VAL A 32 15.00 -8.56 2.75
N GLY A 33 14.40 -7.56 3.41
CA GLY A 33 15.09 -6.72 4.37
C GLY A 33 15.60 -5.37 3.83
N ASP A 34 15.38 -5.05 2.56
CA ASP A 34 15.59 -3.68 2.07
C ASP A 34 14.34 -2.83 2.36
N ALA A 35 14.41 -2.07 3.45
CA ALA A 35 13.31 -1.23 3.90
C ALA A 35 13.23 0.09 3.14
N LEU A 36 14.26 0.49 2.37
CA LEU A 36 14.33 1.82 1.77
C LEU A 36 13.32 1.98 0.64
N ASP A 37 13.17 0.97 -0.21
CA ASP A 37 12.22 0.98 -1.34
C ASP A 37 10.78 1.21 -0.86
N ASN A 38 10.42 0.65 0.29
CA ASN A 38 9.08 0.79 0.87
C ASN A 38 8.94 1.94 1.88
N ALA A 39 10.05 2.53 2.34
CA ALA A 39 10.04 3.52 3.43
C ALA A 39 9.16 4.74 3.13
N LEU A 40 9.19 5.21 1.88
CA LEU A 40 8.35 6.34 1.46
C LEU A 40 6.86 5.98 1.52
N MET A 41 6.49 4.81 0.97
CA MET A 41 5.09 4.36 0.97
C MET A 41 4.58 4.09 2.39
N GLU A 42 5.39 3.47 3.24
CA GLU A 42 5.03 3.22 4.65
C GLU A 42 4.88 4.54 5.43
N SER A 43 5.73 5.53 5.16
CA SER A 43 5.61 6.86 5.77
C SER A 43 4.33 7.56 5.34
N GLN A 44 4.01 7.52 4.05
CA GLN A 44 2.77 8.11 3.51
C GLN A 44 1.52 7.45 4.11
N ILE A 45 1.50 6.12 4.22
CA ILE A 45 0.41 5.38 4.86
C ILE A 45 0.31 5.75 6.35
N GLY A 46 1.45 5.88 7.03
CA GLY A 46 1.53 6.32 8.43
C GLY A 46 0.94 7.71 8.64
N LEU A 47 1.27 8.65 7.75
CA LEU A 47 0.75 10.02 7.76
C LEU A 47 -0.77 10.03 7.52
N TYR A 48 -1.22 9.39 6.45
CA TYR A 48 -2.65 9.28 6.11
C TYR A 48 -3.47 8.70 7.26
N LYS A 49 -2.97 7.65 7.91
CA LYS A 49 -3.63 7.08 9.09
C LYS A 49 -3.67 8.04 10.27
N THR A 50 -2.62 8.83 10.46
CA THR A 50 -2.46 9.72 11.62
C THR A 50 -3.27 11.00 11.47
N GLU A 51 -3.33 11.57 10.28
CA GLU A 51 -3.96 12.87 10.04
C GLU A 51 -5.42 12.75 9.60
N LEU A 52 -5.78 11.71 8.86
CA LEU A 52 -7.13 11.54 8.31
C LEU A 52 -7.89 10.44 9.06
N ILE A 53 -7.39 9.20 9.04
CA ILE A 53 -8.19 8.04 9.49
C ILE A 53 -8.47 8.06 10.98
N LYS A 54 -7.46 8.24 11.84
CA LYS A 54 -7.65 8.20 13.30
C LYS A 54 -8.48 9.39 13.83
N PRO A 55 -8.23 10.66 13.41
CA PRO A 55 -8.91 11.80 14.02
C PRO A 55 -10.35 12.01 13.54
N ARG A 56 -10.68 11.64 12.30
CA ARG A 56 -12.00 11.92 11.69
C ARG A 56 -13.00 10.76 11.78
N GLY A 57 -12.63 9.66 12.42
CA GLY A 57 -13.54 8.53 12.67
C GLY A 57 -14.66 8.89 13.67
N PRO A 58 -15.68 8.01 13.84
CA PRO A 58 -15.79 6.67 13.28
C PRO A 58 -16.27 6.64 11.83
N TRP A 59 -15.61 5.82 11.00
CA TRP A 59 -15.98 5.57 9.61
C TRP A 59 -16.97 4.41 9.52
N ARG A 60 -18.09 4.61 8.83
CA ARG A 60 -19.17 3.60 8.70
C ARG A 60 -19.21 2.96 7.33
N SER A 61 -18.52 3.54 6.33
CA SER A 61 -18.42 3.00 4.99
C SER A 61 -17.11 3.39 4.31
N LEU A 62 -16.75 2.68 3.25
CA LEU A 62 -15.61 3.05 2.39
C LEU A 62 -15.84 4.40 1.71
N ALA A 63 -17.08 4.69 1.29
CA ALA A 63 -17.43 5.95 0.63
C ALA A 63 -17.14 7.19 1.50
N GLU A 64 -17.34 7.09 2.83
CA GLU A 64 -16.99 8.18 3.75
C GLU A 64 -15.48 8.43 3.78
N VAL A 65 -14.67 7.37 3.74
CA VAL A 65 -13.20 7.48 3.69
C VAL A 65 -12.74 8.03 2.34
N GLU A 66 -13.31 7.54 1.24
CA GLU A 66 -13.01 8.01 -0.12
C GLU A 66 -13.33 9.49 -0.29
N LEU A 67 -14.49 9.94 0.21
CA LEU A 67 -14.87 11.34 0.19
C LEU A 67 -13.88 12.18 1.01
N ALA A 68 -13.59 11.80 2.25
CA ALA A 68 -12.65 12.54 3.10
C ALA A 68 -11.21 12.59 2.54
N THR A 69 -10.84 11.61 1.70
CA THR A 69 -9.54 11.57 0.99
C THR A 69 -9.50 12.52 -0.19
N ALA A 70 -10.65 12.81 -0.80
CA ALA A 70 -10.78 13.66 -1.97
C ALA A 70 -11.02 15.15 -1.65
N GLU A 71 -11.30 15.48 -0.39
CA GLU A 71 -11.38 16.86 0.16
C GLU A 71 -10.01 17.53 0.29
#